data_AF-A0A9N9QYB1-F1
#
_entry.id   AF-A0A9N9QYB1-F1
#
_cell.length_a   1.000
_cell.length_b   1.000
_cell.length_c   1.000
_cell.angle_alpha   90.00
_cell.angle_beta   90.00
_cell.angle_gamma   90.00
#
_symmetry.space_group_name_H-M   'P 1'
#
loop_
_entity.id
_entity.type
_entity.pdbx_description
1 polymer ?
#
loop_
_entity_poly.entity_id
_entity_poly.type
_entity_poly.pdbx_seq_one_letter_code
_entity_poly.pdbx_strand_id
1 'polypeptide(L)'
;MWDPYSHIWTVDKDEFMIKYREENHTAIEFEQLIINYSDLANAVQIQETYNQIHFVSLNSHQLKKAIISHCLVWQTKLGELLRRITEYDIDVIYNYVEKNSEDAMKMPADLKELASTMATYERLMDDLPRMEKTFPAVTDKMTTLAKFDVELSSDMMTRHENIPVLWADYLTLLEEAKKALEMNKDKFKAELLEQAEVGIDILIGLTTIFFYLPVR
;
A
#
# COMPACT_ATOMS: atom_id res chain seq x y z
N MET A 1 17.09 -36.59 -21.40
CA MET A 1 16.44 -37.08 -20.14
C MET A 1 16.20 -35.92 -19.19
N TRP A 2 17.21 -35.06 -18.98
CA TRP A 2 17.14 -33.93 -18.04
C TRP A 2 16.82 -32.58 -18.69
N ASP A 3 16.79 -32.52 -20.03
CA ASP A 3 16.56 -31.29 -20.81
C ASP A 3 15.28 -30.50 -20.43
N PRO A 4 14.14 -31.16 -20.08
CA PRO A 4 12.94 -30.44 -19.63
C PRO A 4 13.16 -29.57 -18.37
N TYR A 5 14.16 -29.89 -17.55
CA TYR A 5 14.48 -29.17 -16.31
C TYR A 5 15.46 -28.01 -16.53
N SER A 6 15.97 -27.81 -17.75
CA SER A 6 17.06 -26.85 -18.03
C SER A 6 16.79 -25.41 -17.60
N HIS A 7 15.54 -24.97 -17.68
CA HIS A 7 15.12 -23.64 -17.22
C HIS A 7 15.43 -23.40 -15.73
N ILE A 8 15.49 -24.44 -14.90
CA ILE A 8 15.76 -24.33 -13.45
C ILE A 8 17.15 -23.73 -13.18
N TRP A 9 18.15 -24.05 -14.00
CA TRP A 9 19.53 -23.59 -13.82
C TRP A 9 20.02 -22.59 -14.87
N THR A 10 19.38 -22.52 -16.04
CA THR A 10 19.79 -21.61 -17.12
C THR A 10 19.25 -20.19 -16.97
N VAL A 11 18.09 -20.02 -16.33
CA VAL A 11 17.50 -18.71 -16.08
C VAL A 11 18.24 -18.02 -14.93
N ASP A 12 18.64 -16.76 -15.18
CA ASP A 12 19.15 -15.89 -14.13
C ASP A 12 18.02 -15.58 -13.14
N LYS A 13 18.22 -16.02 -11.90
CA LYS A 13 17.21 -15.90 -10.85
C LYS A 13 17.01 -14.46 -10.43
N ASP A 14 18.07 -13.67 -10.38
CA ASP A 14 17.98 -12.29 -9.89
C ASP A 14 17.31 -11.39 -10.93
N GLU A 15 17.66 -11.55 -12.21
CA GLU A 15 16.96 -10.89 -13.30
C GLU A 15 15.47 -11.26 -13.34
N PHE A 16 15.16 -12.56 -13.17
CA PHE A 16 13.78 -13.02 -13.08
C PHE A 16 13.03 -12.35 -11.92
N MET A 17 13.60 -12.29 -10.72
CA MET A 17 12.93 -11.70 -9.55
C MET A 17 12.63 -10.20 -9.75
N ILE A 18 13.55 -9.47 -10.39
CA ILE A 18 13.33 -8.05 -10.71
C ILE A 18 12.12 -7.90 -11.63
N LYS A 19 12.11 -8.63 -12.74
CA LYS A 19 11.02 -8.58 -13.71
C LYS A 19 9.68 -9.03 -13.10
N TYR A 20 9.70 -10.12 -12.34
CA TYR A 20 8.51 -10.68 -11.70
C TYR A 20 7.87 -9.71 -10.70
N ARG A 21 8.69 -8.87 -10.04
CA ARG A 21 8.22 -7.78 -9.18
C ARG A 21 7.52 -6.67 -9.98
N GLU A 22 8.11 -6.24 -11.10
CA GLU A 22 7.58 -5.15 -11.94
C GLU A 22 6.23 -5.49 -12.57
N GLU A 23 5.98 -6.78 -12.81
CA GLU A 23 4.73 -7.30 -13.37
C GLU A 23 3.55 -7.32 -12.37
N ASN A 24 3.78 -6.99 -11.09
CA ASN A 24 2.77 -6.87 -10.03
C ASN A 24 1.87 -8.10 -9.86
N HIS A 25 2.48 -9.29 -9.83
CA HIS A 25 1.78 -10.56 -9.61
C HIS A 25 1.03 -10.62 -8.27
N THR A 26 -0.08 -11.35 -8.29
CA THR A 26 -0.96 -11.63 -7.16
C THR A 26 -0.38 -12.72 -6.24
N ALA A 27 -0.89 -12.79 -5.01
CA ALA A 27 -0.51 -13.83 -4.05
C ALA A 27 -0.72 -15.26 -4.60
N ILE A 28 -1.79 -15.47 -5.37
CA ILE A 28 -2.12 -16.76 -5.99
C ILE A 28 -1.08 -17.14 -7.06
N GLU A 29 -0.61 -16.19 -7.86
CA GLU A 29 0.41 -16.47 -8.88
C GLU A 29 1.76 -16.81 -8.23
N PHE A 30 2.15 -16.11 -7.16
CA PHE A 30 3.29 -16.50 -6.33
C PHE A 30 3.14 -17.92 -5.78
N GLU A 31 1.98 -18.25 -5.21
CA GLU A 31 1.70 -19.56 -4.66
C GLU A 31 1.83 -20.67 -5.71
N GLN A 32 1.19 -20.49 -6.87
CA GLN A 32 1.26 -21.45 -7.98
C GLN A 32 2.70 -21.66 -8.46
N LEU A 33 3.49 -20.58 -8.56
CA LEU A 33 4.88 -20.67 -9.00
C LEU A 33 5.75 -21.41 -7.99
N ILE A 34 5.57 -21.16 -6.68
CA ILE A 34 6.28 -21.88 -5.62
C ILE A 34 5.91 -23.37 -5.63
N ILE A 35 4.61 -23.70 -5.77
CA ILE A 35 4.13 -25.08 -5.90
C ILE A 35 4.76 -25.77 -7.11
N ASN A 36 4.83 -25.09 -8.27
CA ASN A 36 5.46 -25.64 -9.46
C ASN A 36 6.92 -26.07 -9.20
N TYR A 37 7.71 -25.26 -8.49
CA TYR A 37 9.07 -25.64 -8.14
C TYR A 37 9.14 -26.82 -7.15
N SER A 38 8.16 -26.93 -6.24
CA SER A 38 8.01 -28.11 -5.36
C SER A 38 7.70 -29.37 -6.17
N ASP A 39 6.79 -29.28 -7.13
CA ASP A 39 6.42 -30.39 -8.00
C ASP A 39 7.58 -30.80 -8.91
N LEU A 40 8.35 -29.84 -9.43
CA LEU A 40 9.58 -30.12 -10.18
C LEU A 40 10.63 -30.83 -9.31
N ALA A 41 10.84 -30.40 -8.07
CA ALA A 41 11.75 -31.06 -7.14
C ALA A 41 11.30 -32.51 -6.84
N ASN A 42 10.00 -32.71 -6.59
CA ASN A 42 9.41 -34.03 -6.38
C ASN A 42 9.57 -34.93 -7.61
N ALA A 43 9.28 -34.41 -8.80
CA ALA A 43 9.43 -35.13 -10.06
C ALA A 43 10.89 -35.59 -10.28
N VAL A 44 11.85 -34.72 -10.00
CA VAL A 44 13.29 -35.06 -10.06
C VAL A 44 13.64 -36.12 -9.02
N GLN A 45 13.13 -36.00 -7.78
CA GLN A 45 13.42 -36.92 -6.69
C GLN A 45 13.00 -38.36 -7.01
N ILE A 46 11.82 -38.55 -7.61
CA ILE A 46 11.28 -39.88 -7.94
C ILE A 46 11.92 -40.52 -9.19
N GLN A 47 12.63 -39.77 -10.04
CA GLN A 47 13.31 -40.35 -11.20
C GLN A 47 14.36 -41.38 -10.78
N GLU A 48 14.62 -42.38 -11.63
CA GLU A 48 15.63 -43.40 -11.34
C GLU A 48 17.03 -42.80 -11.20
N THR A 49 17.72 -43.13 -10.10
CA THR A 49 19.08 -42.66 -9.84
C THR A 49 20.10 -43.35 -10.75
N TYR A 50 19.88 -44.63 -11.07
CA TYR A 50 20.75 -45.43 -11.92
C TYR A 50 19.98 -45.81 -13.18
N ASN A 51 20.50 -45.40 -14.34
CA ASN A 51 19.92 -45.74 -15.63
C ASN A 51 20.92 -46.54 -16.46
N GLN A 52 20.48 -47.65 -17.05
CA GLN A 52 21.29 -48.43 -17.98
C GLN A 52 21.02 -47.97 -19.41
N ILE A 53 22.04 -47.44 -20.08
CA ILE A 53 21.98 -47.01 -21.48
C ILE A 53 22.90 -47.91 -22.29
N HIS A 54 22.33 -48.89 -22.98
CA HIS A 54 23.06 -49.97 -23.66
C HIS A 54 24.05 -50.67 -22.70
N PHE A 55 25.35 -50.48 -22.89
CA PHE A 55 26.42 -51.06 -22.07
C PHE A 55 26.97 -50.10 -21.01
N VAL A 56 26.42 -48.88 -20.90
CA VAL A 56 26.85 -47.85 -19.94
C VAL A 56 25.83 -47.71 -18.81
N SER A 57 26.31 -47.63 -17.57
CA SER A 57 25.46 -47.28 -16.41
C SER A 57 25.69 -45.82 -16.05
N LEU A 58 24.60 -45.04 -15.99
CA LEU A 58 24.60 -43.64 -15.62
C LEU A 58 24.09 -43.47 -14.19
N ASN A 59 24.91 -42.91 -13.32
CA ASN A 59 24.51 -42.48 -11.99
C ASN A 59 24.15 -40.98 -12.00
N SER A 60 22.87 -40.67 -11.82
CA SER A 60 22.34 -39.30 -11.82
C SER A 60 22.18 -38.70 -10.41
N HIS A 61 22.71 -39.35 -9.37
CA HIS A 61 22.51 -38.91 -7.97
C HIS A 61 22.91 -37.44 -7.72
N GLN A 62 24.10 -37.04 -8.19
CA GLN A 62 24.59 -35.67 -7.99
C GLN A 62 23.79 -34.66 -8.80
N LEU A 63 23.37 -35.03 -10.02
CA LEU A 63 22.54 -34.18 -10.86
C LEU A 63 21.16 -33.96 -10.25
N LYS A 64 20.51 -35.02 -9.74
CA LYS A 64 19.24 -34.93 -9.02
C LYS A 64 19.35 -33.98 -7.83
N LYS A 65 20.38 -34.15 -7.00
CA LYS A 65 20.65 -33.27 -5.85
C LYS A 65 20.81 -31.81 -6.28
N ALA A 66 21.57 -31.54 -7.33
CA ALA A 66 21.79 -30.19 -7.83
C ALA A 66 20.49 -29.53 -8.31
N ILE A 67 19.67 -30.24 -9.10
CA ILE A 67 18.40 -29.71 -9.61
C ILE A 67 17.43 -29.42 -8.45
N ILE A 68 17.28 -30.35 -7.50
CA ILE A 68 16.43 -30.15 -6.31
C ILE A 68 16.93 -28.95 -5.51
N SER A 69 18.24 -28.81 -5.33
CA SER A 69 18.82 -27.64 -4.65
C SER A 69 18.48 -26.34 -5.37
N HIS A 70 18.49 -26.30 -6.71
CA HIS A 70 18.07 -25.11 -7.44
C HIS A 70 16.58 -24.80 -7.30
N CYS A 71 15.70 -25.81 -7.25
CA CYS A 71 14.28 -25.60 -6.95
C CYS A 71 14.09 -24.95 -5.57
N LEU A 72 14.82 -25.41 -4.55
CA LEU A 72 14.76 -24.81 -3.21
C LEU A 72 15.22 -23.34 -3.23
N VAL A 73 16.30 -23.02 -3.96
CA VAL A 73 16.74 -21.62 -4.13
C VAL A 73 15.66 -20.76 -4.80
N TRP A 74 14.95 -21.28 -5.80
CA TRP A 74 13.82 -20.58 -6.41
C TRP A 74 12.71 -20.30 -5.40
N GLN A 75 12.31 -21.31 -4.62
CA GLN A 75 11.27 -21.17 -3.59
C GLN A 75 11.67 -20.13 -2.53
N THR A 76 12.90 -20.18 -2.01
CA THR A 76 13.41 -19.21 -1.05
C THR A 76 13.40 -17.79 -1.62
N LYS A 77 13.90 -17.59 -2.84
CA LYS A 77 13.91 -16.26 -3.47
C LYS A 77 12.51 -15.72 -3.73
N LEU A 78 11.56 -16.57 -4.14
CA LEU A 78 10.15 -16.17 -4.34
C LEU A 78 9.48 -15.78 -3.03
N GLY A 79 9.71 -16.56 -1.96
CA GLY A 79 9.23 -16.24 -0.61
C GLY A 79 9.81 -14.92 -0.08
N GLU A 80 11.12 -14.72 -0.22
CA GLU A 80 11.77 -13.45 0.15
C GLU A 80 11.26 -12.26 -0.65
N LEU A 81 11.04 -12.43 -1.96
CA LEU A 81 10.50 -11.39 -2.82
C LEU A 81 9.07 -11.01 -2.37
N LEU A 82 8.20 -12.00 -2.18
CA LEU A 82 6.84 -11.79 -1.71
C LEU A 82 6.85 -11.08 -0.35
N ARG A 83 7.73 -11.49 0.58
CA ARG A 83 7.87 -10.86 1.89
C ARG A 83 8.21 -9.36 1.77
N ARG A 84 9.21 -9.01 0.95
CA ARG A 84 9.61 -7.62 0.72
C ARG A 84 8.51 -6.77 0.08
N ILE A 85 7.74 -7.35 -0.85
CA ILE A 85 6.60 -6.67 -1.46
C ILE A 85 5.52 -6.40 -0.42
N THR A 86 5.16 -7.41 0.38
CA THR A 86 4.13 -7.27 1.43
C THR A 86 4.55 -6.26 2.50
N GLU A 87 5.82 -6.28 2.92
CA GLU A 87 6.37 -5.30 3.87
C GLU A 87 6.24 -3.87 3.31
N TYR A 88 6.60 -3.67 2.05
CA TYR A 88 6.42 -2.39 1.37
C TYR A 88 4.93 -1.96 1.26
N ASP A 89 4.03 -2.88 0.95
CA ASP A 89 2.60 -2.56 0.87
C ASP A 89 2.02 -2.14 2.23
N ILE A 90 2.47 -2.78 3.31
CA ILE A 90 2.14 -2.36 4.69
C ILE A 90 2.69 -0.95 4.94
N ASP A 91 3.95 -0.67 4.58
CA ASP A 91 4.53 0.68 4.70
C ASP A 91 3.71 1.74 3.94
N VAL A 92 3.24 1.42 2.73
CA VAL A 92 2.40 2.33 1.95
C VAL A 92 1.12 2.69 2.69
N ILE A 93 0.46 1.74 3.37
CA ILE A 93 -0.75 1.98 4.15
C ILE A 93 -0.45 2.91 5.33
N TYR A 94 0.61 2.62 6.09
CA TYR A 94 1.00 3.44 7.25
C TYR A 94 1.37 4.87 6.83
N ASN A 95 2.19 5.01 5.80
CA ASN A 95 2.59 6.31 5.26
C ASN A 95 1.39 7.10 4.71
N TYR A 96 0.41 6.41 4.10
CA TYR A 96 -0.83 7.04 3.64
C TYR A 96 -1.62 7.62 4.80
N VAL A 97 -1.81 6.85 5.87
CA VAL A 97 -2.54 7.30 7.07
C VAL A 97 -1.82 8.46 7.73
N GLU A 98 -0.51 8.36 7.96
CA GLU A 98 0.28 9.42 8.60
C GLU A 98 0.19 10.73 7.83
N LYS A 99 0.55 10.71 6.54
CA LYS A 99 0.57 11.91 5.70
C LYS A 99 -0.80 12.58 5.58
N ASN A 100 -1.85 11.77 5.35
CA ASN A 100 -3.18 12.35 5.17
C ASN A 100 -3.81 12.79 6.48
N SER A 101 -3.41 12.22 7.61
CA SER A 101 -3.81 12.71 8.94
C SER A 101 -3.25 14.11 9.19
N GLU A 102 -1.98 14.35 8.86
CA GLU A 102 -1.36 15.67 8.93
C GLU A 102 -2.08 16.69 8.03
N ASP A 103 -2.36 16.30 6.78
CA ASP A 103 -3.08 17.16 5.83
C ASP A 103 -4.51 17.47 6.31
N ALA A 104 -5.22 16.50 6.90
CA ALA A 104 -6.59 16.67 7.39
C ALA A 104 -6.67 17.57 8.64
N MET A 105 -5.66 17.52 9.52
CA MET A 105 -5.61 18.35 10.74
C MET A 105 -5.16 19.80 10.49
N LYS A 106 -4.74 20.14 9.26
CA LYS A 106 -4.29 21.49 8.93
C LYS A 106 -5.44 22.49 8.94
N MET A 107 -5.48 23.33 9.98
CA MET A 107 -6.51 24.36 10.16
C MET A 107 -6.31 25.54 9.18
N PRO A 108 -7.36 25.99 8.46
CA PRO A 108 -7.25 27.13 7.55
C PRO A 108 -7.14 28.46 8.30
N ALA A 109 -6.22 29.34 7.89
CA ALA A 109 -6.03 30.66 8.49
C ALA A 109 -6.91 31.74 7.86
N ASP A 110 -7.33 31.57 6.60
CA ASP A 110 -8.17 32.51 5.88
C ASP A 110 -9.23 31.82 4.99
N LEU A 111 -10.10 32.62 4.37
CA LEU A 111 -11.21 32.11 3.54
C LEU A 111 -10.73 31.33 2.30
N LYS A 112 -9.57 31.70 1.75
CA LYS A 112 -8.99 31.04 0.57
C LYS A 112 -8.38 29.70 0.96
N GLU A 113 -7.70 29.65 2.10
CA GLU A 113 -7.20 28.42 2.70
C GLU A 113 -8.36 27.49 3.10
N LEU A 114 -9.47 28.02 3.62
CA LEU A 114 -10.66 27.23 3.95
C LEU A 114 -11.19 26.46 2.73
N ALA A 115 -11.32 27.13 1.58
CA ALA A 115 -11.75 26.49 0.35
C ALA A 115 -10.76 25.39 -0.11
N SER A 116 -9.45 25.64 0.03
CA SER A 116 -8.42 24.66 -0.30
C SER A 116 -8.43 23.44 0.62
N THR A 117 -8.62 23.65 1.93
CA THR A 117 -8.69 22.56 2.90
C THR A 117 -9.95 21.72 2.72
N MET A 118 -11.09 22.34 2.40
CA MET A 118 -12.32 21.61 2.05
C MET A 118 -12.12 20.72 0.81
N ALA A 119 -11.52 21.24 -0.26
CA ALA A 119 -11.23 20.46 -1.47
C ALA A 119 -10.24 19.30 -1.18
N THR A 120 -9.28 19.53 -0.29
CA THR A 120 -8.35 18.47 0.15
C THR A 120 -9.09 17.38 0.91
N TYR A 121 -9.98 17.75 1.83
CA TYR A 121 -10.79 16.81 2.58
C TYR A 121 -11.70 15.95 1.67
N GLU A 122 -12.37 16.57 0.69
CA GLU A 122 -13.17 15.85 -0.31
C GLU A 122 -12.32 14.83 -1.09
N ARG A 123 -11.13 15.23 -1.55
CA ARG A 123 -10.18 14.32 -2.21
C ARG A 123 -9.79 13.15 -1.30
N LEU A 124 -9.52 13.41 -0.02
CA LEU A 124 -9.17 12.36 0.94
C LEU A 124 -10.31 11.36 1.13
N MET A 125 -11.55 11.82 1.21
CA MET A 125 -12.74 10.96 1.28
C MET A 125 -12.89 10.09 0.03
N ASP A 126 -12.70 10.66 -1.15
CA ASP A 126 -12.79 9.93 -2.43
C ASP A 126 -11.70 8.87 -2.58
N ASP A 127 -10.52 9.08 -1.97
CA ASP A 127 -9.41 8.15 -2.00
C ASP A 127 -9.58 6.97 -1.01
N LEU A 128 -10.45 7.07 0.01
CA LEU A 128 -10.63 6.03 1.05
C LEU A 128 -10.95 4.65 0.46
N PRO A 129 -11.97 4.49 -0.43
CA PRO A 129 -12.34 3.17 -0.93
C PRO A 129 -11.22 2.55 -1.78
N ARG A 130 -10.41 3.39 -2.45
CA ARG A 130 -9.26 2.94 -3.23
C ARG A 130 -8.21 2.33 -2.31
N MET A 131 -7.92 2.98 -1.17
CA MET A 131 -6.93 2.49 -0.22
C MET A 131 -7.42 1.23 0.51
N GLU A 132 -8.65 1.25 1.02
CA GLU A 132 -9.23 0.11 1.76
C GLU A 132 -9.29 -1.17 0.91
N LYS A 133 -9.50 -1.04 -0.40
CA LYS A 133 -9.48 -2.17 -1.35
C LYS A 133 -8.12 -2.88 -1.44
N THR A 134 -7.03 -2.28 -0.97
CA THR A 134 -5.70 -2.90 -0.96
C THR A 134 -5.51 -3.89 0.21
N PHE A 135 -6.27 -3.75 1.30
CA PHE A 135 -6.06 -4.54 2.53
C PHE A 135 -6.27 -6.05 2.34
N PRO A 136 -7.28 -6.51 1.58
CA PRO A 136 -7.42 -7.94 1.28
C PRO A 136 -6.20 -8.49 0.54
N ALA A 137 -5.66 -7.76 -0.44
CA ALA A 137 -4.49 -8.21 -1.19
C ALA A 137 -3.24 -8.34 -0.31
N VAL A 138 -3.03 -7.45 0.66
CA VAL A 138 -1.96 -7.58 1.65
C VAL A 138 -2.17 -8.82 2.54
N THR A 139 -3.40 -9.05 2.97
CA THR A 139 -3.78 -10.20 3.82
C THR A 139 -3.60 -11.53 3.08
N ASP A 140 -3.94 -11.58 1.80
CA ASP A 140 -3.71 -12.75 0.95
C ASP A 140 -2.22 -13.07 0.87
N LYS A 141 -1.37 -12.06 0.64
CA LYS A 141 0.10 -12.26 0.60
C LYS A 141 0.65 -12.74 1.95
N MET A 142 0.17 -12.20 3.07
CA MET A 142 0.53 -12.68 4.42
C MET A 142 0.15 -14.15 4.62
N THR A 143 -1.03 -14.54 4.15
CA THR A 143 -1.51 -15.93 4.21
C THR A 143 -0.65 -16.86 3.37
N THR A 144 -0.28 -16.45 2.15
CA THR A 144 0.63 -17.21 1.29
C THR A 144 2.02 -17.34 1.92
N LEU A 145 2.57 -16.29 2.54
CA LEU A 145 3.84 -16.34 3.23
C LEU A 145 3.84 -17.34 4.40
N ALA A 146 2.77 -17.34 5.20
CA ALA A 146 2.58 -18.29 6.28
C ALA A 146 2.45 -19.74 5.77
N LYS A 147 1.76 -19.95 4.63
CA LYS A 147 1.60 -21.28 4.01
C LYS A 147 2.93 -21.94 3.63
N PHE A 148 3.94 -21.15 3.27
CA PHE A 148 5.26 -21.65 2.87
C PHE A 148 6.32 -21.48 3.97
N ASP A 149 5.90 -21.25 5.22
CA ASP A 149 6.78 -21.11 6.39
C ASP A 149 7.91 -20.07 6.17
N VAL A 150 7.62 -18.99 5.44
CA VAL A 150 8.58 -17.90 5.24
C VAL A 150 8.73 -17.14 6.55
N GLU A 151 9.97 -16.94 7.01
CA GLU A 151 10.25 -16.22 8.24
C GLU A 151 9.79 -14.75 8.14
N LEU A 152 8.86 -14.35 9.01
CA LEU A 152 8.35 -12.98 9.12
C LEU A 152 8.86 -12.33 10.41
N SER A 153 9.22 -11.06 10.32
CA SER A 153 9.57 -10.29 11.52
C SER A 153 8.34 -10.11 12.41
N SER A 154 8.55 -10.06 13.73
CA SER A 154 7.47 -9.77 14.68
C SER A 154 6.81 -8.42 14.40
N ASP A 155 7.61 -7.43 14.01
CA ASP A 155 7.14 -6.09 13.62
C ASP A 155 6.15 -6.15 12.46
N MET A 156 6.49 -6.85 11.38
CA MET A 156 5.63 -6.98 10.19
C MET A 156 4.28 -7.62 10.53
N MET A 157 4.28 -8.68 11.34
CA MET A 157 3.05 -9.35 11.78
C MET A 157 2.18 -8.43 12.62
N THR A 158 2.76 -7.80 13.65
CA THR A 158 2.04 -6.86 14.51
C THR A 158 1.48 -5.67 13.72
N ARG A 159 2.26 -5.12 12.78
CA ARG A 159 1.81 -4.00 11.95
C ARG A 159 0.65 -4.39 11.05
N HIS A 160 0.67 -5.58 10.44
CA HIS A 160 -0.44 -6.10 9.64
C HIS A 160 -1.71 -6.29 10.49
N GLU A 161 -1.59 -6.91 11.65
CA GLU A 161 -2.72 -7.11 12.59
C GLU A 161 -3.31 -5.79 13.08
N ASN A 162 -2.49 -4.74 13.18
CA ASN A 162 -2.92 -3.42 13.64
C ASN A 162 -3.53 -2.53 12.54
N ILE A 163 -3.49 -2.93 11.26
CA ILE A 163 -4.08 -2.15 10.14
C ILE A 163 -5.56 -1.79 10.40
N PRO A 164 -6.45 -2.69 10.85
CA PRO A 164 -7.84 -2.35 11.10
C PRO A 164 -8.03 -1.28 12.18
N VAL A 165 -7.19 -1.31 13.23
CA VAL A 165 -7.22 -0.32 14.32
C VAL A 165 -6.72 1.02 13.80
N LEU A 166 -5.56 1.04 13.15
CA LEU A 166 -4.99 2.22 12.49
C LEU A 166 -6.00 2.88 11.54
N TRP A 167 -6.72 2.08 10.75
CA TRP A 167 -7.71 2.58 9.80
C TRP A 167 -8.93 3.16 10.51
N ALA A 168 -9.43 2.53 11.57
CA ALA A 168 -10.54 3.06 12.35
C ALA A 168 -10.20 4.39 13.03
N ASP A 169 -8.98 4.51 13.57
CA ASP A 169 -8.47 5.75 14.17
C ASP A 169 -8.37 6.86 13.12
N TYR A 170 -7.89 6.53 11.92
CA TYR A 170 -7.83 7.46 10.79
C TYR A 170 -9.21 7.97 10.36
N LEU A 171 -10.21 7.08 10.25
CA LEU A 171 -11.57 7.48 9.91
C LEU A 171 -12.17 8.41 10.97
N THR A 172 -11.91 8.13 12.26
CA THR A 172 -12.33 8.99 13.37
C THR A 172 -11.68 10.37 13.28
N LEU A 173 -10.38 10.42 12.98
CA LEU A 173 -9.64 11.66 12.77
C LEU A 173 -10.23 12.50 11.64
N LEU A 174 -10.61 11.87 10.52
CA LEU A 174 -11.26 12.57 9.41
C LEU A 174 -12.62 13.15 9.81
N GLU A 175 -13.42 12.43 10.59
CA GLU A 175 -14.68 12.95 11.11
C GLU A 175 -14.49 14.17 12.02
N GLU A 176 -13.46 14.15 12.87
CA GLU A 176 -13.08 15.29 13.72
C GLU A 176 -12.61 16.48 12.89
N ALA A 177 -11.76 16.24 11.90
CA ALA A 177 -11.30 17.26 10.96
C ALA A 177 -12.47 17.93 10.22
N LYS A 178 -13.46 17.13 9.78
CA LYS A 178 -14.68 17.65 9.14
C LYS A 178 -15.47 18.58 10.06
N LYS A 179 -15.70 18.15 11.30
CA LYS A 179 -16.41 18.98 12.30
C LYS A 179 -15.67 20.31 12.53
N ALA A 180 -14.34 20.26 12.67
CA ALA A 180 -13.52 21.46 12.83
C ALA A 180 -13.60 22.39 11.60
N LEU A 181 -13.63 21.85 10.39
CA LEU A 181 -13.80 22.63 9.16
C LEU A 181 -15.19 23.28 9.06
N GLU A 182 -16.25 22.56 9.42
CA GLU A 182 -17.62 23.09 9.45
C GLU A 182 -17.75 24.23 10.48
N MET A 183 -17.19 24.05 11.68
CA MET A 183 -17.17 25.10 12.70
C MET A 183 -16.40 26.35 12.26
N ASN A 184 -15.22 26.18 11.64
CA ASN A 184 -14.46 27.30 11.09
C ASN A 184 -15.23 28.03 9.98
N LYS A 185 -15.87 27.29 9.09
CA LYS A 185 -16.71 27.87 8.02
C LYS A 185 -17.83 28.73 8.57
N ASP A 186 -18.53 28.27 9.61
CA ASP A 186 -19.62 29.04 10.21
C ASP A 186 -19.10 30.26 10.98
N LYS A 187 -17.95 30.15 11.65
CA LYS A 187 -17.26 31.29 12.27
C LYS A 187 -16.87 32.36 11.25
N PHE A 188 -16.24 31.96 10.13
CA PHE A 188 -15.87 32.90 9.07
C PHE A 188 -17.08 33.59 8.44
N LYS A 189 -18.20 32.88 8.26
CA LYS A 189 -19.46 33.51 7.80
C LYS A 189 -19.97 34.56 8.79
N ALA A 190 -19.94 34.26 10.09
CA ALA A 190 -20.37 35.19 11.12
C ALA A 190 -19.50 36.45 11.16
N GLU A 191 -18.17 36.29 11.13
CA GLU A 191 -17.22 37.42 11.09
C GLU A 191 -17.39 38.29 9.83
N LEU A 192 -17.65 37.68 8.67
CA LEU A 192 -17.91 38.44 7.44
C LEU A 192 -19.22 39.24 7.51
N LEU A 193 -20.27 38.67 8.11
CA LEU A 193 -21.54 39.36 8.30
C LEU A 193 -21.38 40.56 9.25
N GLU A 194 -20.68 40.36 10.37
CA GLU A 194 -20.39 41.43 11.34
C GLU A 194 -19.57 42.56 10.69
N GLN A 195 -18.51 42.24 9.94
CA GLN A 195 -17.73 43.24 9.22
C GLN A 195 -18.55 44.00 8.16
N ALA A 196 -19.47 43.31 7.48
CA ALA A 196 -20.35 43.95 6.51
C ALA A 196 -21.36 44.91 7.18
N GLU A 197 -21.94 44.53 8.32
CA GLU A 197 -22.82 45.38 9.12
C GLU A 197 -22.09 46.64 9.60
N VAL A 198 -20.90 46.48 10.18
CA VAL A 198 -20.07 47.62 10.62
C VAL A 198 -19.72 48.54 9.45
N GLY A 199 -19.39 47.98 8.29
CA GLY A 199 -19.09 48.76 7.08
C GLY A 199 -20.30 49.56 6.59
N ILE A 200 -21.49 48.97 6.62
CA ILE A 200 -22.75 49.64 6.27
C ILE A 200 -23.04 50.79 7.25
N ASP A 201 -22.89 50.58 8.55
CA ASP A 201 -23.11 51.61 9.57
C ASP A 201 -22.16 52.80 9.40
N ILE A 202 -20.87 52.54 9.10
CA ILE A 202 -19.89 53.58 8.81
C ILE A 202 -20.30 54.38 7.55
N LEU A 203 -20.75 53.71 6.49
CA LEU A 203 -21.20 54.36 5.25
C LEU A 203 -22.46 55.21 5.48
N ILE A 204 -23.41 54.72 6.29
CA ILE A 204 -24.60 55.48 6.70
C ILE A 204 -24.20 56.71 7.54
N GLY A 205 -23.25 56.55 8.47
CA GLY A 205 -22.73 57.66 9.26
C GLY A 205 -22.05 58.73 8.39
N LEU A 206 -21.19 58.31 7.46
CA LEU A 206 -20.51 59.20 6.52
C LEU A 206 -21.47 59.95 5.60
N THR A 207 -22.50 59.27 5.07
CA THR A 207 -23.53 59.92 4.23
C THR A 207 -24.37 60.90 5.03
N THR A 208 -24.70 60.59 6.29
CA THR A 208 -25.42 61.51 7.18
C THR A 208 -24.59 62.77 7.47
N ILE A 209 -23.29 62.61 7.73
CA ILE A 209 -22.37 63.75 7.92
C ILE A 209 -22.26 64.59 6.64
N PHE A 210 -22.14 63.97 5.47
CA PHE A 210 -22.06 64.67 4.19
C PHE A 210 -23.34 65.45 3.84
N PHE A 211 -24.52 64.92 4.19
CA PHE A 211 -25.81 65.61 3.94
C PHE A 211 -26.11 66.74 4.93
N TYR A 212 -25.54 66.71 6.14
CA TYR A 212 -25.75 67.73 7.17
C TYR A 212 -24.61 68.75 7.31
N LEU A 213 -23.56 68.64 6.48
CA LEU A 213 -22.51 69.66 6.38
C LEU A 213 -23.07 70.88 5.62
N PRO A 214 -23.14 72.08 6.24
CA PRO A 214 -23.61 73.27 5.57
C PRO A 214 -22.64 73.63 4.44
N VAL A 215 -23.15 73.63 3.20
CA VAL A 215 -22.44 74.18 2.04
C VAL A 215 -22.18 75.65 2.34
N ARG A 216 -20.90 76.01 2.53
CA ARG A 216 -20.45 77.37 2.80
C ARG A 216 -19.83 77.95 1.54
#